data_AF-A0A8J2HNI2-F1
#
_entry.id   AF-A0A8J2HNI2-F1
#
_cell.length_a   1.000
_cell.length_b   1.000
_cell.length_c   1.000
_cell.angle_alpha   90.00
_cell.angle_beta   90.00
_cell.angle_gamma   90.00
#
_symmetry.space_group_name_H-M   'P 1'
#
loop_
_entity.id
_entity.type
_entity.pdbx_description
1 polymer ?
#
loop_
_entity_poly.entity_id
_entity_poly.type
_entity_poly.pdbx_seq_one_letter_code
_entity_poly.pdbx_strand_id
1 'polypeptide(L)'
;MPKLKRQSESQRRKRKLNDMQQRRKEGNPKHRKIHKNRLKLSQEKRLQDPQQRKIHQERLKEAQRQRLQDPQQKKIHQDRLKEAQKQRLHDIEQKKIHQNRLKEAQKQRLKDLNKRTIHRLRINLAQEQRLENHEKRQVHRERLKKAQEIRLRNPELRRKHNEINKYCQDNRLLDNNKKAIHNQKSKIYQKKRLLKPEMRGIHNERLRISQQDRLTDEEQKKLHKYRVQKMGRYAEHNSREQAGFLPGWSSGDTDFSLLASLQIAMRLQGSAAYALFVDFKRAFDSVPHDKLWAKLHHLGLSPKILNIFRSLYNTTIMQVRSDSVLS
;
A
#
# COMPACT_ATOMS: atom_id res chain seq x y z
N MET A 1 -16.93 -57.81 -7.16
CA MET A 1 -17.58 -57.19 -8.33
C MET A 1 -19.07 -56.98 -8.04
N PRO A 2 -19.58 -55.76 -7.84
CA PRO A 2 -21.01 -55.55 -7.66
C PRO A 2 -21.73 -55.72 -9.00
N LYS A 3 -22.67 -56.67 -9.08
CA LYS A 3 -23.47 -56.94 -10.27
C LYS A 3 -24.35 -55.72 -10.59
N LEU A 4 -23.99 -54.96 -11.62
CA LEU A 4 -24.87 -53.98 -12.26
C LEU A 4 -26.15 -54.71 -12.73
N LYS A 5 -27.27 -54.51 -12.04
CA LYS A 5 -28.59 -55.01 -12.46
C LYS A 5 -28.88 -54.48 -13.88
N ARG A 6 -28.74 -55.35 -14.89
CA ARG A 6 -29.12 -55.04 -16.28
C ARG A 6 -30.64 -54.80 -16.30
N GLN A 7 -31.04 -53.55 -16.51
CA GLN A 7 -32.45 -53.19 -16.70
C GLN A 7 -33.02 -53.96 -17.88
N SER A 8 -34.22 -54.54 -17.74
CA SER A 8 -34.88 -55.27 -18.82
C SER A 8 -35.15 -54.35 -20.01
N GLU A 9 -35.14 -54.88 -21.24
CA GLU A 9 -35.36 -54.08 -22.45
C GLU A 9 -36.67 -53.29 -22.41
N SER A 10 -37.71 -53.86 -21.79
CA SER A 10 -38.99 -53.20 -21.52
C SER A 10 -38.84 -51.93 -20.69
N GLN A 11 -38.01 -51.96 -19.63
CA GLN A 11 -37.72 -50.78 -18.80
C GLN A 11 -36.93 -49.71 -19.56
N ARG A 12 -36.00 -50.12 -20.44
CA ARG A 12 -35.25 -49.19 -21.30
C ARG A 12 -36.15 -48.52 -22.34
N ARG A 13 -37.06 -49.27 -22.98
CA ARG A 13 -38.04 -48.75 -23.94
C ARG A 13 -39.02 -47.77 -23.29
N LYS A 14 -39.57 -48.10 -22.12
CA LYS A 14 -40.44 -47.18 -21.34
C LYS A 14 -39.71 -45.89 -20.94
N ARG A 15 -38.45 -45.97 -20.51
CA ARG A 15 -37.63 -44.77 -20.21
C ARG A 15 -37.39 -43.90 -21.44
N LYS A 16 -37.06 -44.50 -22.60
CA LYS A 16 -36.88 -43.76 -23.86
C LYS A 16 -38.17 -43.08 -24.30
N LEU A 17 -39.31 -43.75 -24.20
CA LEU A 17 -40.61 -43.18 -24.55
C LEU A 17 -40.97 -42.01 -23.63
N ASN A 18 -40.75 -42.15 -22.32
CA ASN A 18 -40.96 -41.08 -21.36
C ASN A 18 -40.02 -39.89 -21.62
N ASP A 19 -38.74 -40.12 -21.91
CA ASP A 19 -37.79 -39.04 -22.21
C ASP A 19 -38.17 -38.29 -23.51
N MET A 20 -38.66 -39.02 -24.52
CA MET A 20 -39.14 -38.43 -25.77
C MET A 20 -40.41 -37.59 -25.58
N GLN A 21 -41.37 -38.08 -24.78
CA GLN A 21 -42.58 -37.33 -24.42
C GLN A 21 -42.26 -36.11 -23.55
N GLN A 22 -41.28 -36.23 -22.65
CA GLN A 22 -40.79 -35.13 -21.83
C GLN A 22 -40.17 -34.03 -22.70
N ARG A 23 -39.29 -34.39 -23.65
CA ARG A 23 -38.67 -33.46 -24.61
C ARG A 23 -39.70 -32.76 -25.48
N ARG A 24 -40.75 -33.47 -25.94
CA ARG A 24 -41.88 -32.88 -26.69
C ARG A 24 -42.67 -31.87 -25.85
N LYS A 25 -42.93 -32.17 -24.56
CA LYS A 25 -43.60 -31.25 -23.63
C LYS A 25 -42.73 -30.03 -23.28
N GLU A 26 -41.41 -30.19 -23.17
CA GLU A 26 -40.47 -29.09 -22.89
C GLU A 26 -40.22 -28.16 -24.08
N GLY A 27 -40.55 -28.60 -25.31
CA GLY A 27 -40.51 -27.78 -26.52
C GLY A 27 -41.58 -26.69 -26.56
N ASN A 28 -42.72 -26.89 -25.87
CA ASN A 28 -43.78 -25.88 -25.78
C ASN A 28 -43.46 -24.83 -24.69
N PRO A 29 -43.39 -23.52 -25.01
CA PRO A 29 -43.04 -22.45 -24.08
C PRO A 29 -43.89 -22.42 -22.80
N LYS A 30 -45.20 -22.69 -22.90
CA LYS A 30 -46.13 -22.69 -21.75
C LYS A 30 -45.84 -23.85 -20.81
N HIS A 31 -45.67 -25.06 -21.35
CA HIS A 31 -45.31 -26.25 -20.57
C HIS A 31 -43.91 -26.14 -19.95
N ARG A 32 -42.95 -25.54 -20.66
CA ARG A 32 -41.61 -25.26 -20.13
C ARG A 32 -41.64 -24.30 -18.93
N LYS A 33 -42.50 -23.27 -18.98
CA LYS A 33 -42.70 -22.33 -17.86
C LYS A 33 -43.31 -23.04 -16.65
N ILE A 34 -44.34 -23.86 -16.85
CA ILE A 34 -44.97 -24.66 -15.79
C ILE A 34 -43.97 -25.64 -15.17
N HIS A 35 -43.18 -26.33 -15.98
CA HIS A 35 -42.16 -27.26 -15.50
C HIS A 35 -41.08 -26.56 -14.67
N LYS A 36 -40.56 -25.41 -15.14
CA LYS A 36 -39.62 -24.58 -14.38
C LYS A 36 -40.20 -24.12 -13.04
N ASN A 37 -41.46 -23.69 -13.02
CA ASN A 37 -42.14 -23.27 -11.80
C ASN A 37 -42.32 -24.44 -10.81
N ARG A 38 -42.71 -25.63 -11.29
CA ARG A 38 -42.80 -26.85 -10.47
C ARG A 38 -41.45 -27.28 -9.91
N LEU A 39 -40.39 -27.23 -10.72
CA LEU A 39 -39.03 -27.51 -10.26
C LEU A 39 -38.60 -26.51 -9.18
N LYS A 40 -38.89 -25.23 -9.37
CA LYS A 40 -38.56 -24.16 -8.42
C LYS A 40 -39.30 -24.35 -7.09
N LEU A 41 -40.61 -24.62 -7.14
CA LEU A 41 -41.42 -24.91 -5.96
C LEU A 41 -40.95 -26.17 -5.22
N SER A 42 -40.57 -27.23 -5.97
CA SER A 42 -40.01 -28.46 -5.41
C SER A 42 -38.62 -28.24 -4.79
N GLN A 43 -37.81 -27.36 -5.38
CA GLN A 43 -36.54 -26.95 -4.79
C GLN A 43 -36.76 -26.14 -3.51
N GLU A 44 -37.69 -25.18 -3.51
CA GLU A 44 -38.02 -24.36 -2.34
C GLU A 44 -38.51 -25.23 -1.17
N LYS A 45 -39.43 -26.18 -1.42
CA LYS A 45 -39.90 -27.15 -0.41
C LYS A 45 -38.76 -28.02 0.14
N ARG A 46 -37.87 -28.53 -0.73
CA ARG A 46 -36.67 -29.29 -0.28
C ARG A 46 -35.69 -28.46 0.52
N LEU A 47 -35.59 -27.17 0.23
CA LEU A 47 -34.70 -26.26 0.93
C LEU A 47 -35.31 -25.79 2.26
N GLN A 48 -36.63 -25.78 2.46
CA GLN A 48 -37.23 -25.38 3.74
C GLN A 48 -36.82 -26.28 4.92
N ASP A 49 -36.81 -27.60 4.73
CA ASP A 49 -36.38 -28.56 5.75
C ASP A 49 -34.83 -28.59 5.89
N PRO A 50 -34.26 -28.30 7.08
CA PRO A 50 -32.82 -28.35 7.34
C PRO A 50 -32.16 -29.70 7.00
N GLN A 51 -32.82 -30.84 7.25
CA GLN A 51 -32.25 -32.16 7.00
C GLN A 51 -32.19 -32.46 5.50
N GLN A 52 -33.29 -32.24 4.77
CA GLN A 52 -33.33 -32.38 3.32
C GLN A 52 -32.38 -31.42 2.61
N ARG A 53 -32.24 -30.19 3.14
CA ARG A 53 -31.25 -29.21 2.65
C ARG A 53 -29.82 -29.77 2.80
N LYS A 54 -29.49 -30.38 3.93
CA LYS A 54 -28.16 -30.98 4.17
C LYS A 54 -27.89 -32.15 3.22
N ILE A 55 -28.85 -33.06 3.05
CA ILE A 55 -28.75 -34.21 2.12
C ILE A 55 -28.57 -33.73 0.67
N HIS A 56 -29.34 -32.73 0.25
CA HIS A 56 -29.22 -32.16 -1.09
C HIS A 56 -27.84 -31.53 -1.33
N GLN A 57 -27.32 -30.78 -0.35
CA GLN A 57 -25.99 -30.19 -0.43
C GLN A 57 -24.89 -31.26 -0.53
N GLU A 58 -24.98 -32.34 0.26
CA GLU A 58 -24.01 -33.44 0.17
C GLU A 58 -24.07 -34.15 -1.19
N ARG A 59 -25.26 -34.44 -1.72
CA ARG A 59 -25.42 -35.00 -3.08
C ARG A 59 -24.82 -34.10 -4.16
N LEU A 60 -24.99 -32.78 -4.04
CA LEU A 60 -24.38 -31.83 -4.97
C LEU A 60 -22.85 -31.83 -4.88
N LYS A 61 -22.29 -31.89 -3.67
CA LYS A 61 -20.84 -31.99 -3.44
C LYS A 61 -20.29 -33.30 -4.00
N GLU A 62 -20.98 -34.42 -3.78
CA GLU A 62 -20.58 -35.72 -4.29
C GLU A 62 -20.61 -35.78 -5.81
N ALA A 63 -21.69 -35.32 -6.45
CA ALA A 63 -21.78 -35.20 -7.90
C ALA A 63 -20.72 -34.25 -8.47
N GLN A 64 -20.31 -33.23 -7.72
CA GLN A 64 -19.20 -32.37 -8.10
C GLN A 64 -17.85 -33.09 -7.99
N ARG A 65 -17.61 -33.85 -6.92
CA ARG A 65 -16.39 -34.66 -6.74
C ARG A 65 -16.24 -35.68 -7.88
N GLN A 66 -17.30 -36.42 -8.19
CA GLN A 66 -17.32 -37.41 -9.27
C GLN A 66 -17.01 -36.76 -10.64
N ARG A 67 -17.61 -35.59 -10.93
CA ARG A 67 -17.33 -34.84 -12.17
C ARG A 67 -15.88 -34.32 -12.27
N LEU A 68 -15.24 -34.06 -11.15
CA LEU A 68 -13.88 -33.51 -11.10
C LEU A 68 -12.79 -34.59 -11.05
N GLN A 69 -13.14 -35.86 -10.84
CA GLN A 69 -12.22 -37.00 -10.88
C GLN A 69 -11.83 -37.39 -12.32
N ASP A 70 -12.79 -37.36 -13.25
CA ASP A 70 -12.52 -37.62 -14.68
C ASP A 70 -11.87 -36.38 -15.35
N PRO A 71 -10.65 -36.49 -15.92
CA PRO A 71 -9.97 -35.41 -16.62
C PRO A 71 -10.79 -34.77 -17.76
N GLN A 72 -11.56 -35.56 -18.51
CA GLN A 72 -12.35 -35.05 -19.64
C GLN A 72 -13.54 -34.22 -19.15
N GLN A 73 -14.31 -34.74 -18.21
CA GLN A 73 -15.43 -34.01 -17.58
C GLN A 73 -14.95 -32.75 -16.84
N LYS A 74 -13.79 -32.83 -16.19
CA LYS A 74 -13.14 -31.67 -15.56
C LYS A 74 -12.82 -30.57 -16.58
N LYS A 75 -12.29 -30.92 -17.75
CA LYS A 75 -12.01 -29.96 -18.83
C LYS A 75 -13.29 -29.31 -19.37
N ILE A 76 -14.32 -30.10 -19.67
CA ILE A 76 -15.64 -29.60 -20.11
C ILE A 76 -16.24 -28.64 -19.08
N HIS A 77 -16.16 -28.98 -17.80
CA HIS A 77 -16.65 -28.10 -16.73
C HIS A 77 -15.88 -26.78 -16.65
N GLN A 78 -14.55 -26.83 -16.76
CA GLN A 78 -13.71 -25.63 -16.78
C GLN A 78 -14.03 -24.72 -17.97
N ASP A 79 -14.22 -25.29 -19.15
CA ASP A 79 -14.50 -24.50 -20.36
C ASP A 79 -15.89 -23.86 -20.30
N ARG A 80 -16.91 -24.59 -19.81
CA ARG A 80 -18.24 -24.01 -19.52
C ARG A 80 -18.17 -22.87 -18.51
N LEU A 81 -17.33 -22.99 -17.47
CA LEU A 81 -17.13 -21.91 -16.51
C LEU A 81 -16.47 -20.68 -17.14
N LYS A 82 -15.46 -20.87 -18.01
CA LYS A 82 -14.82 -19.78 -18.75
C LYS A 82 -15.81 -19.09 -19.69
N GLU A 83 -16.62 -19.86 -20.40
CA GLU A 83 -17.64 -19.32 -21.32
C GLU A 83 -18.71 -18.53 -20.57
N ALA A 84 -19.23 -19.07 -19.46
CA ALA A 84 -20.16 -18.35 -18.60
C ALA A 84 -19.52 -17.09 -17.98
N GLN A 85 -18.21 -17.10 -17.70
CA GLN A 85 -17.49 -15.89 -17.28
C GLN A 85 -17.40 -14.87 -18.42
N LYS A 86 -17.06 -15.29 -19.64
CA LYS A 86 -17.03 -14.42 -20.82
C LYS A 86 -18.39 -13.76 -21.05
N GLN A 87 -19.46 -14.55 -21.07
CA GLN A 87 -20.83 -14.06 -21.24
C GLN A 87 -21.22 -13.05 -20.15
N ARG A 88 -20.88 -13.32 -18.89
CA ARG A 88 -21.14 -12.39 -17.76
C ARG A 88 -20.35 -11.09 -17.84
N LEU A 89 -19.17 -11.10 -18.46
CA LEU A 89 -18.27 -9.94 -18.55
C LEU A 89 -18.41 -9.16 -19.85
N HIS A 90 -19.16 -9.69 -20.83
CA HIS A 90 -19.38 -9.07 -22.13
C HIS A 90 -20.33 -7.88 -22.05
N ASP A 91 -21.42 -7.99 -21.28
CA ASP A 91 -22.36 -6.91 -21.05
C ASP A 91 -21.95 -6.04 -19.86
N ILE A 92 -21.96 -4.72 -20.06
CA ILE A 92 -21.62 -3.70 -19.06
C ILE A 92 -22.59 -3.77 -17.87
N GLU A 93 -23.88 -4.02 -18.09
CA GLU A 93 -24.87 -4.13 -17.02
C GLU A 93 -24.64 -5.38 -16.17
N GLN A 94 -24.46 -6.54 -16.81
CA GLN A 94 -24.12 -7.78 -16.10
C GLN A 94 -22.79 -7.65 -15.33
N LYS A 95 -21.81 -6.93 -15.88
CA LYS A 95 -20.55 -6.63 -15.19
C LYS A 95 -20.77 -5.79 -13.94
N LYS A 96 -21.62 -4.74 -13.99
CA LYS A 96 -22.00 -3.94 -12.82
C LYS A 96 -22.71 -4.78 -11.77
N ILE A 97 -23.70 -5.59 -12.16
CA ILE A 97 -24.43 -6.49 -11.25
C ILE A 97 -23.46 -7.47 -10.57
N HIS A 98 -22.55 -8.08 -11.32
CA HIS A 98 -21.56 -8.99 -10.77
C HIS A 98 -20.62 -8.30 -9.77
N GLN A 99 -20.12 -7.11 -10.10
CA GLN A 99 -19.28 -6.32 -9.19
C GLN A 99 -20.00 -5.96 -7.90
N ASN A 100 -21.28 -5.56 -7.98
CA ASN A 100 -22.08 -5.24 -6.81
C ASN A 100 -22.29 -6.47 -5.92
N ARG A 101 -22.64 -7.63 -6.50
CA ARG A 101 -22.76 -8.89 -5.76
C ARG A 101 -21.45 -9.28 -5.07
N LEU A 102 -20.30 -9.06 -5.71
CA LEU A 102 -18.99 -9.32 -5.09
C LEU A 102 -18.73 -8.37 -3.91
N LYS A 103 -19.04 -7.07 -4.05
CA LYS A 103 -18.90 -6.08 -2.97
C LYS A 103 -19.82 -6.43 -1.79
N GLU A 104 -21.06 -6.81 -2.04
CA GLU A 104 -22.01 -7.23 -1.00
C GLU A 104 -21.54 -8.50 -0.28
N ALA A 105 -21.11 -9.51 -1.04
CA ALA A 105 -20.56 -10.74 -0.46
C ALA A 105 -19.31 -10.47 0.39
N GLN A 106 -18.48 -9.48 0.02
CA GLN A 106 -17.37 -9.01 0.85
C GLN A 106 -17.88 -8.32 2.13
N LYS A 107 -18.82 -7.38 2.02
CA LYS A 107 -19.42 -6.70 3.19
C LYS A 107 -20.02 -7.70 4.17
N GLN A 108 -20.82 -8.66 3.70
CA GLN A 108 -21.42 -9.70 4.54
C GLN A 108 -20.35 -10.57 5.22
N ARG A 109 -19.26 -10.90 4.51
CA ARG A 109 -18.16 -11.67 5.08
C ARG A 109 -17.42 -10.90 6.16
N LEU A 110 -17.25 -9.58 6.01
CA LEU A 110 -16.55 -8.74 6.98
C LEU A 110 -17.35 -8.50 8.27
N LYS A 111 -18.69 -8.63 8.22
CA LYS A 111 -19.55 -8.52 9.42
C LYS A 111 -19.38 -9.71 10.38
N ASP A 112 -19.23 -10.92 9.85
CA ASP A 112 -19.18 -12.15 10.63
C ASP A 112 -17.73 -12.57 10.93
N LEU A 113 -17.40 -12.75 12.22
CA LEU A 113 -16.04 -13.12 12.65
C LEU A 113 -15.62 -14.49 12.13
N ASN A 114 -16.49 -15.49 12.16
CA ASN A 114 -16.19 -16.85 11.69
C ASN A 114 -15.93 -16.86 10.18
N LYS A 115 -16.74 -16.13 9.41
CA LYS A 115 -16.52 -15.97 7.96
C LYS A 115 -15.21 -15.24 7.64
N ARG A 116 -14.80 -14.26 8.45
CA ARG A 116 -13.48 -13.61 8.34
C ARG A 116 -12.34 -14.60 8.59
N THR A 117 -12.42 -15.39 9.65
CA THR A 117 -11.40 -16.37 10.03
C THR A 117 -11.24 -17.44 8.96
N ILE A 118 -12.34 -18.05 8.50
CA ILE A 118 -12.32 -19.05 7.43
C ILE A 118 -11.71 -18.47 6.14
N HIS A 119 -12.05 -17.23 5.79
CA HIS A 119 -11.50 -16.59 4.60
C HIS A 119 -9.99 -16.37 4.71
N ARG A 120 -9.51 -15.94 5.87
CA ARG A 120 -8.08 -15.75 6.15
C ARG A 120 -7.32 -17.07 6.04
N LEU A 121 -7.83 -18.13 6.65
CA LEU A 121 -7.25 -19.48 6.57
C LEU A 121 -7.17 -19.97 5.11
N ARG A 122 -8.24 -19.78 4.32
CA ARG A 122 -8.24 -20.13 2.90
C ARG A 122 -7.20 -19.35 2.09
N ILE A 123 -7.02 -18.06 2.39
CA ILE A 123 -5.98 -17.25 1.72
C ILE A 123 -4.59 -17.79 2.07
N ASN A 124 -4.33 -18.07 3.35
CA ASN A 124 -3.04 -18.60 3.80
C ASN A 124 -2.74 -19.96 3.16
N LEU A 125 -3.69 -20.90 3.19
CA LEU A 125 -3.53 -22.20 2.54
C LEU A 125 -3.25 -22.07 1.04
N ALA A 126 -3.96 -21.17 0.36
CA ALA A 126 -3.73 -20.90 -1.07
C ALA A 126 -2.39 -20.20 -1.35
N GLN A 127 -1.79 -19.54 -0.36
CA GLN A 127 -0.43 -19.00 -0.45
C GLN A 127 0.60 -20.11 -0.23
N GLU A 128 0.42 -20.96 0.78
CA GLU A 128 1.30 -22.10 1.07
C GLU A 128 1.37 -23.06 -0.13
N GLN A 129 0.24 -23.50 -0.66
CA GLN A 129 0.17 -24.37 -1.85
C GLN A 129 0.84 -23.75 -3.10
N ARG A 130 0.89 -22.42 -3.16
CA ARG A 130 1.56 -21.69 -4.25
C ARG A 130 3.05 -21.59 -3.99
N LEU A 131 3.46 -21.43 -2.73
CA LEU A 131 4.86 -21.37 -2.32
C LEU A 131 5.52 -22.74 -2.32
N GLU A 132 4.77 -23.84 -2.33
CA GLU A 132 5.28 -25.22 -2.39
C GLU A 132 5.62 -25.67 -3.82
N ASN A 133 4.77 -25.34 -4.81
CA ASN A 133 4.96 -25.75 -6.21
C ASN A 133 5.73 -24.69 -7.04
N HIS A 134 6.84 -25.10 -7.67
CA HIS A 134 7.72 -24.21 -8.44
C HIS A 134 7.03 -23.50 -9.62
N GLU A 135 6.26 -24.22 -10.44
CA GLU A 135 5.54 -23.65 -11.58
C GLU A 135 4.53 -22.59 -11.11
N LYS A 136 3.79 -22.89 -10.04
CA LYS A 136 2.85 -21.93 -9.44
C LYS A 136 3.56 -20.68 -8.91
N ARG A 137 4.77 -20.82 -8.34
CA ARG A 137 5.61 -19.68 -7.94
C ARG A 137 6.04 -18.84 -9.15
N GLN A 138 6.46 -19.47 -10.25
CA GLN A 138 6.88 -18.76 -11.46
C GLN A 138 5.71 -17.96 -12.08
N VAL A 139 4.56 -18.61 -12.30
CA VAL A 139 3.36 -17.94 -12.84
C VAL A 139 2.94 -16.74 -11.96
N HIS A 140 3.05 -16.87 -10.64
CA HIS A 140 2.74 -15.75 -9.74
C HIS A 140 3.74 -14.61 -9.86
N ARG A 141 5.04 -14.90 -9.97
CA ARG A 141 6.09 -13.89 -10.16
C ARG A 141 5.88 -13.11 -11.46
N GLU A 142 5.55 -13.79 -12.55
CA GLU A 142 5.26 -13.13 -13.83
C GLU A 142 4.03 -12.24 -13.77
N ARG A 143 2.94 -12.71 -13.14
CA ARG A 143 1.74 -11.89 -12.92
C ARG A 143 2.04 -10.63 -12.12
N LEU A 144 2.89 -10.73 -11.09
CA LEU A 144 3.31 -9.57 -10.29
C LEU A 144 4.14 -8.58 -11.12
N LYS A 145 5.10 -9.07 -11.93
CA LYS A 145 5.88 -8.22 -12.85
C LYS A 145 4.99 -7.48 -13.83
N LYS A 146 4.09 -8.19 -14.51
CA LYS A 146 3.14 -7.59 -15.46
C LYS A 146 2.23 -6.55 -14.80
N ALA A 147 1.73 -6.84 -13.59
CA ALA A 147 0.93 -5.90 -12.83
C ALA A 147 1.72 -4.65 -12.38
N GLN A 148 3.02 -4.81 -12.12
CA GLN A 148 3.91 -3.69 -11.81
C GLN A 148 4.16 -2.82 -13.04
N GLU A 149 4.44 -3.42 -14.20
CA GLU A 149 4.65 -2.71 -15.46
C GLU A 149 3.42 -1.86 -15.84
N ILE A 150 2.22 -2.45 -15.80
CA ILE A 150 0.95 -1.75 -16.09
C ILE A 150 0.77 -0.55 -15.15
N ARG A 151 1.08 -0.74 -13.85
CA ARG A 151 0.94 0.31 -12.85
C ARG A 151 1.95 1.43 -13.05
N LEU A 152 3.19 1.12 -13.42
CA LEU A 152 4.23 2.12 -13.63
C LEU A 152 3.98 2.94 -14.91
N ARG A 153 3.40 2.35 -15.95
CA ARG A 153 3.03 3.04 -17.21
C ARG A 153 1.89 4.05 -17.03
N ASN A 154 0.94 3.80 -16.12
CA ASN A 154 -0.21 4.68 -15.90
C ASN A 154 0.00 5.59 -14.66
N PRO A 155 0.10 6.92 -14.83
CA PRO A 155 0.31 7.86 -13.73
C PRO A 155 -0.74 7.81 -12.62
N GLU A 156 -2.02 7.60 -12.96
CA GLU A 156 -3.10 7.51 -11.95
C GLU A 156 -2.98 6.24 -11.11
N LEU A 157 -2.71 5.10 -11.74
CA LEU A 157 -2.52 3.83 -11.03
C LEU A 157 -1.30 3.91 -10.10
N ARG A 158 -0.25 4.60 -10.54
CA ARG A 158 0.93 4.88 -9.72
C ARG A 158 0.61 5.76 -8.52
N ARG A 159 -0.14 6.87 -8.71
CA ARG A 159 -0.60 7.75 -7.61
C ARG A 159 -1.44 6.99 -6.60
N LYS A 160 -2.49 6.28 -7.04
CA LYS A 160 -3.35 5.45 -6.16
C LYS A 160 -2.55 4.42 -5.37
N HIS A 161 -1.55 3.80 -5.99
CA HIS A 161 -0.69 2.85 -5.28
C HIS A 161 0.18 3.52 -4.21
N ASN A 162 0.72 4.70 -4.50
CA ASN A 162 1.52 5.46 -3.54
C ASN A 162 0.67 5.93 -2.36
N GLU A 163 -0.57 6.38 -2.60
CA GLU A 163 -1.53 6.73 -1.54
C GLU A 163 -1.82 5.53 -0.63
N ILE A 164 -2.09 4.36 -1.23
CA ILE A 164 -2.31 3.12 -0.46
C ILE A 164 -1.07 2.76 0.36
N ASN A 165 0.13 2.89 -0.21
CA ASN A 165 1.37 2.60 0.51
C ASN A 165 1.57 3.56 1.69
N LYS A 166 1.33 4.86 1.49
CA LYS A 166 1.41 5.89 2.53
C LYS A 166 0.40 5.60 3.66
N TYR A 167 -0.86 5.36 3.32
CA TYR A 167 -1.88 4.94 4.30
C TYR A 167 -1.47 3.68 5.08
N CYS A 168 -0.92 2.66 4.40
CA CYS A 168 -0.43 1.44 5.06
C CYS A 168 0.80 1.68 5.94
N GLN A 169 1.61 2.70 5.64
CA GLN A 169 2.76 3.09 6.44
C GLN A 169 2.30 3.83 7.69
N ASP A 170 1.43 4.83 7.54
CA ASP A 170 0.90 5.62 8.65
C ASP A 170 0.16 4.73 9.67
N ASN A 171 -0.73 3.84 9.21
CA ASN A 171 -1.44 2.89 10.08
C ASN A 171 -0.53 1.89 10.80
N ARG A 172 0.67 1.65 10.28
CA ARG A 172 1.66 0.77 10.90
C ARG A 172 2.47 1.50 11.95
N LEU A 173 2.72 2.79 11.74
CA LEU A 173 3.43 3.65 12.71
C LEU A 173 2.55 3.97 13.93
N LEU A 174 1.23 4.05 13.75
CA LEU A 174 0.26 4.27 14.82
C LEU A 174 0.09 3.06 15.77
N ASP A 175 0.50 1.86 15.36
CA ASP A 175 0.30 0.62 16.13
C ASP A 175 1.65 0.00 16.49
N ASN A 176 2.02 0.06 17.77
CA ASN A 176 3.30 -0.42 18.28
C ASN A 176 3.56 -1.91 17.96
N ASN A 177 2.52 -2.74 17.96
CA ASN A 177 2.65 -4.16 17.62
C ASN A 177 2.95 -4.35 16.13
N LYS A 178 2.24 -3.61 15.26
CA LYS A 178 2.53 -3.63 13.81
C LYS A 178 3.92 -3.08 13.49
N LYS A 179 4.36 -2.05 14.21
CA LYS A 179 5.71 -1.48 14.10
C LYS A 179 6.78 -2.52 14.49
N ALA A 180 6.61 -3.20 15.61
CA ALA A 180 7.53 -4.26 16.06
C ALA A 180 7.64 -5.41 15.05
N ILE A 181 6.51 -5.92 14.56
CA ILE A 181 6.47 -6.99 13.55
C ILE A 181 7.19 -6.56 12.26
N HIS A 182 6.99 -5.33 11.81
CA HIS A 182 7.65 -4.82 10.61
C HIS A 182 9.16 -4.71 10.79
N ASN A 183 9.62 -4.17 11.92
CA ASN A 183 11.03 -4.06 12.24
C ASN A 183 11.70 -5.44 12.30
N GLN A 184 11.05 -6.42 12.94
CA GLN A 184 11.53 -7.80 12.99
C GLN A 184 11.67 -8.41 11.58
N LYS A 185 10.65 -8.24 10.72
CA LYS A 185 10.72 -8.69 9.32
C LYS A 185 11.84 -7.99 8.55
N SER A 186 12.02 -6.69 8.76
CA SER A 186 13.09 -5.91 8.12
C SER A 186 14.48 -6.47 8.49
N LYS A 187 14.72 -6.74 9.78
CA LYS A 187 15.95 -7.40 10.26
C LYS A 187 16.18 -8.76 9.59
N ILE A 188 15.12 -9.58 9.44
CA ILE A 188 15.22 -10.88 8.75
C ILE A 188 15.60 -10.69 7.27
N TYR A 189 14.98 -9.75 6.56
CA TYR A 189 15.32 -9.46 5.17
C TYR A 189 16.74 -8.92 5.02
N GLN A 190 17.20 -8.07 5.95
CA GLN A 190 18.59 -7.61 5.99
C GLN A 190 19.56 -8.78 6.14
N LYS A 191 19.34 -9.69 7.11
CA LYS A 191 20.16 -10.90 7.29
C LYS A 191 20.19 -11.77 6.03
N LYS A 192 19.01 -12.06 5.43
CA LYS A 192 18.91 -12.84 4.19
C LYS A 192 19.65 -12.21 3.01
N ARG A 193 19.66 -10.88 2.94
CA ARG A 193 20.40 -10.13 1.92
C ARG A 193 21.91 -10.19 2.15
N LEU A 194 22.36 -10.11 3.40
CA LEU A 194 23.78 -10.24 3.74
C LEU A 194 24.35 -11.62 3.39
N LEU A 195 23.54 -12.68 3.50
CA LEU A 195 23.92 -14.06 3.15
C LEU A 195 24.06 -14.33 1.64
N LYS A 196 23.61 -13.43 0.75
CA LYS A 196 23.66 -13.64 -0.71
C LYS A 196 24.35 -12.46 -1.42
N PRO A 197 25.58 -12.63 -1.93
CA PRO A 197 26.34 -11.56 -2.59
C PRO A 197 25.58 -10.85 -3.72
N GLU A 198 24.87 -11.61 -4.57
CA GLU A 198 24.04 -11.06 -5.66
C GLU A 198 22.95 -10.09 -5.17
N MET A 199 22.26 -10.46 -4.08
CA MET A 199 21.20 -9.64 -3.49
C MET A 199 21.74 -8.37 -2.82
N ARG A 200 22.98 -8.42 -2.34
CA ARG A 200 23.71 -7.26 -1.81
C ARG A 200 24.05 -6.29 -2.95
N GLY A 201 24.56 -6.80 -4.07
CA GLY A 201 24.83 -6.01 -5.29
C GLY A 201 23.59 -5.29 -5.81
N ILE A 202 22.47 -6.01 -6.00
CA ILE A 202 21.20 -5.42 -6.48
C ILE A 202 20.68 -4.34 -5.52
N HIS A 203 20.84 -4.52 -4.20
CA HIS A 203 20.40 -3.53 -3.23
C HIS A 203 21.26 -2.28 -3.24
N ASN A 204 22.59 -2.44 -3.31
CA ASN A 204 23.53 -1.32 -3.40
C ASN A 204 23.31 -0.54 -4.69
N GLU A 205 23.05 -1.21 -5.80
CA GLU A 205 22.73 -0.56 -7.08
C GLU A 205 21.41 0.22 -7.01
N ARG A 206 20.36 -0.35 -6.41
CA ARG A 206 19.11 0.38 -6.18
C ARG A 206 19.27 1.57 -5.24
N LEU A 207 20.12 1.45 -4.21
CA LEU A 207 20.47 2.56 -3.33
C LEU A 207 21.20 3.64 -4.10
N ARG A 208 22.19 3.28 -4.94
CA ARG A 208 22.91 4.19 -5.82
C ARG A 208 21.97 4.92 -6.77
N ILE A 209 21.08 4.22 -7.47
CA ILE A 209 20.07 4.82 -8.37
C ILE A 209 19.12 5.74 -7.57
N SER A 210 18.61 5.28 -6.42
CA SER A 210 17.75 6.10 -5.55
C SER A 210 18.50 7.28 -4.91
N GLN A 211 19.83 7.22 -4.79
CA GLN A 211 20.70 8.31 -4.34
C GLN A 211 21.05 9.24 -5.50
N GLN A 212 21.15 8.74 -6.74
CA GLN A 212 21.32 9.55 -7.96
C GLN A 212 20.06 10.36 -8.27
N ASP A 213 18.86 9.83 -7.97
CA ASP A 213 17.59 10.58 -8.07
C ASP A 213 17.38 11.58 -6.91
N ARG A 214 18.25 11.56 -5.90
CA ARG A 214 18.32 12.61 -4.88
C ARG A 214 19.37 13.63 -5.34
N LEU A 215 19.07 14.92 -5.21
CA LEU A 215 20.07 15.99 -5.40
C LEU A 215 21.36 15.57 -4.71
N THR A 216 22.46 15.50 -5.45
CA THR A 216 23.79 15.17 -4.93
C THR A 216 24.14 16.12 -3.78
N ASP A 217 25.00 15.72 -2.83
CA ASP A 217 25.41 16.62 -1.74
C ASP A 217 25.96 17.96 -2.28
N GLU A 218 26.61 17.95 -3.43
CA GLU A 218 27.05 19.15 -4.15
C GLU A 218 25.87 20.00 -4.67
N GLU A 219 24.86 19.39 -5.28
CA GLU A 219 23.66 20.12 -5.71
C GLU A 219 22.82 20.63 -4.53
N GLN A 220 22.77 19.88 -3.42
CA GLN A 220 22.15 20.34 -2.17
C GLN A 220 22.92 21.51 -1.57
N LYS A 221 24.27 21.47 -1.58
CA LYS A 221 25.12 22.59 -1.18
C LYS A 221 24.94 23.79 -2.09
N LYS A 222 24.89 23.61 -3.41
CA LYS A 222 24.60 24.68 -4.38
C LYS A 222 23.22 25.29 -4.17
N LEU A 223 22.21 24.46 -3.94
CA LEU A 223 20.85 24.90 -3.66
C LEU A 223 20.76 25.62 -2.31
N HIS A 224 21.47 25.14 -1.28
CA HIS A 224 21.60 25.80 0.01
C HIS A 224 22.27 27.16 -0.15
N LYS A 225 23.40 27.23 -0.86
CA LYS A 225 24.12 28.47 -1.17
C LYS A 225 23.23 29.48 -1.92
N TYR A 226 22.49 29.03 -2.93
CA TYR A 226 21.53 29.88 -3.65
C TYR A 226 20.40 30.40 -2.74
N ARG A 227 19.87 29.55 -1.85
CA ARG A 227 18.86 29.96 -0.87
C ARG A 227 19.41 31.00 0.10
N VAL A 228 20.60 30.79 0.67
CA VAL A 228 21.27 31.75 1.56
C VAL A 228 21.53 33.07 0.84
N GLN A 229 22.02 33.04 -0.40
CA GLN A 229 22.25 34.25 -1.20
C GLN A 229 20.95 35.02 -1.49
N LYS A 230 19.85 34.31 -1.79
CA LYS A 230 18.53 34.93 -1.99
C LYS A 230 17.95 35.49 -0.69
N MET A 231 18.22 34.84 0.44
CA MET A 231 17.81 35.29 1.77
C MET A 231 18.63 36.48 2.27
N GLY A 232 19.89 36.63 1.85
CA GLY A 232 20.75 37.75 2.21
C GLY A 232 20.14 39.12 1.91
N ARG A 233 19.32 39.24 0.85
CA ARG A 233 18.59 40.48 0.53
C ARG A 233 17.54 40.87 1.58
N TYR A 234 17.02 39.90 2.33
CA TYR A 234 16.09 40.17 3.42
C TYR A 234 16.83 40.47 4.74
N ALA A 235 18.12 40.15 4.82
CA ALA A 235 18.99 40.45 5.96
C ALA A 235 19.40 41.94 6.04
N GLU A 236 19.08 42.74 5.02
CA GLU A 236 19.25 44.21 5.03
C GLU A 236 18.41 44.90 6.12
N HIS A 237 17.46 44.20 6.74
CA HIS A 237 16.69 44.68 7.90
C HIS A 237 17.34 44.39 9.26
N ASN A 238 18.57 43.86 9.27
CA ASN A 238 19.31 43.65 10.52
C ASN A 238 19.77 44.99 11.12
N SER A 239 19.89 45.00 12.44
CA SER A 239 20.45 46.14 13.16
C SER A 239 21.92 46.33 12.79
N ARG A 240 22.44 47.57 12.88
CA ARG A 240 23.82 47.90 12.48
C ARG A 240 24.88 47.18 13.32
N GLU A 241 24.49 46.73 14.50
CA GLU A 241 25.33 46.07 15.49
C GLU A 241 25.43 44.55 15.25
N GLN A 242 24.60 43.98 14.37
CA GLN A 242 24.70 42.57 13.98
C GLN A 242 25.87 42.40 13.02
N ALA A 243 26.87 41.62 13.40
CA ALA A 243 28.03 41.33 12.56
C ALA A 243 28.20 39.84 12.23
N GLY A 244 27.52 38.96 12.97
CA GLY A 244 27.57 37.52 12.76
C GLY A 244 26.89 37.10 11.46
N PHE A 245 27.58 36.24 10.67
CA PHE A 245 27.07 35.65 9.43
C PHE A 245 26.66 36.66 8.33
N LEU A 246 27.16 37.90 8.40
CA LEU A 246 26.98 38.90 7.35
C LEU A 246 28.14 38.88 6.35
N PRO A 247 27.86 39.07 5.05
CA PRO A 247 28.92 39.16 4.05
C PRO A 247 29.77 40.41 4.29
N GLY A 248 31.09 40.26 4.25
CA GLY A 248 32.05 41.37 4.39
C GLY A 248 32.37 41.79 5.83
N TRP A 249 31.81 41.11 6.84
CA TRP A 249 32.12 41.34 8.25
C TRP A 249 32.96 40.21 8.83
N SER A 250 33.93 40.55 9.67
CA SER A 250 34.76 39.58 10.39
C SER A 250 34.65 39.78 11.90
N SER A 251 35.01 38.74 12.67
CA SER A 251 35.09 38.86 14.14
C SER A 251 36.10 39.92 14.58
N GLY A 252 37.14 40.19 13.77
CA GLY A 252 38.11 41.24 14.08
C GLY A 252 37.50 42.64 14.09
N ASP A 253 36.55 42.91 13.20
CA ASP A 253 35.86 44.21 13.13
C ASP A 253 34.98 44.44 14.36
N THR A 254 34.32 43.39 14.86
CA THR A 254 33.54 43.45 16.12
C THR A 254 34.42 43.62 17.34
N ASP A 255 35.53 42.89 17.40
CA ASP A 255 36.46 42.96 18.53
C ASP A 255 37.07 44.36 18.62
N PHE A 256 37.49 44.92 17.47
CA PHE A 256 37.98 46.29 17.39
C PHE A 256 36.91 47.30 17.82
N SER A 257 35.67 47.15 17.35
CA SER A 257 34.57 48.05 17.71
C SER A 257 34.23 48.02 19.20
N LEU A 258 34.24 46.84 19.82
CA LEU A 258 34.05 46.68 21.27
C LEU A 258 35.21 47.31 22.05
N LEU A 259 36.46 47.04 21.65
CA LEU A 259 37.65 47.61 22.28
C LEU A 259 37.66 49.13 22.19
N ALA A 260 37.35 49.70 21.02
CA ALA A 260 37.24 51.13 20.82
C ALA A 260 36.14 51.75 21.71
N SER A 261 34.97 51.10 21.81
CA SER A 261 33.87 51.55 22.65
C SER A 261 34.24 51.54 24.14
N LEU A 262 34.93 50.49 24.61
CA LEU A 262 35.43 50.40 25.98
C LEU A 262 36.50 51.47 26.26
N GLN A 263 37.45 51.67 25.34
CA GLN A 263 38.48 52.70 25.48
C GLN A 263 37.89 54.11 25.56
N ILE A 264 36.87 54.41 24.74
CA ILE A 264 36.16 55.70 24.81
C ILE A 264 35.43 55.83 26.16
N ALA A 265 34.71 54.79 26.58
CA ALA A 265 33.98 54.80 27.84
C ALA A 265 34.91 54.97 29.06
N MET A 266 36.15 54.49 28.98
CA MET A 266 37.15 54.59 30.05
C MET A 266 37.96 55.89 30.05
N ARG A 267 37.79 56.78 29.06
CA ARG A 267 38.49 58.08 29.00
C ARG A 267 37.96 59.12 29.99
N LEU A 268 36.73 58.97 30.47
CA LEU A 268 36.12 59.92 31.40
C LEU A 268 36.56 59.60 32.83
N GLN A 269 37.03 60.61 33.56
CA GLN A 269 37.51 60.44 34.93
C GLN A 269 36.33 60.08 35.84
N GLY A 270 36.40 58.94 36.52
CA GLY A 270 35.33 58.44 37.41
C GLY A 270 34.25 57.58 36.75
N SER A 271 34.35 57.26 35.46
CA SER A 271 33.40 56.36 34.78
C SER A 271 33.80 54.89 34.92
N ALA A 272 32.83 54.03 35.24
CA ALA A 272 32.97 52.57 35.18
C ALA A 272 32.26 52.02 33.93
N ALA A 273 32.94 51.15 33.19
CA ALA A 273 32.36 50.43 32.07
C ALA A 273 31.99 49.00 32.50
N TYR A 274 30.77 48.56 32.15
CA TYR A 274 30.29 47.21 32.44
C TYR A 274 29.93 46.51 31.13
N ALA A 275 30.35 45.27 30.98
CA ALA A 275 30.03 44.43 29.82
C ALA A 275 29.20 43.21 30.26
N LEU A 276 28.14 42.93 29.51
CA LEU A 276 27.30 41.75 29.71
C LEU A 276 27.45 40.82 28.51
N PHE A 277 27.99 39.63 28.75
CA PHE A 277 28.10 38.58 27.74
C PHE A 277 26.92 37.61 27.88
N VAL A 278 26.10 37.52 26.83
CA VAL A 278 24.94 36.62 26.78
C VAL A 278 25.20 35.56 25.72
N ASP A 279 25.25 34.29 26.12
CA ASP A 279 25.35 33.15 25.20
C ASP A 279 24.09 32.27 25.28
N PHE A 280 23.59 31.85 24.13
CA PHE A 280 22.37 31.05 24.03
C PHE A 280 22.71 29.56 23.92
N LYS A 281 22.26 28.79 24.92
CA LYS A 281 22.38 27.33 24.89
C LYS A 281 21.60 26.74 23.72
N ARG A 282 22.30 26.10 22.78
CA ARG A 282 21.72 25.50 21.56
C ARG A 282 20.89 26.51 20.76
N ALA A 283 21.51 27.63 20.39
CA ALA A 283 20.86 28.76 19.72
C ALA A 283 20.06 28.38 18.46
N PHE A 284 20.42 27.31 17.75
CA PHE A 284 19.68 26.84 16.57
C PHE A 284 18.58 25.81 16.89
N ASP A 285 18.82 24.90 17.83
CA ASP A 285 17.87 23.83 18.16
C ASP A 285 16.69 24.31 19.02
N SER A 286 16.88 25.42 19.73
CA SER A 286 15.91 25.96 20.70
C SER A 286 14.95 27.00 20.12
N VAL A 287 15.06 27.34 18.83
CA VAL A 287 14.24 28.37 18.20
C VAL A 287 12.79 27.90 18.05
N PRO A 288 11.79 28.59 18.65
CA PRO A 288 10.39 28.24 18.45
C PRO A 288 9.98 28.50 16.99
N HIS A 289 9.68 27.42 16.26
CA HIS A 289 9.40 27.49 14.82
C HIS A 289 8.24 28.42 14.47
N ASP A 290 7.19 28.49 15.29
CA ASP A 290 6.04 29.37 15.03
C ASP A 290 6.43 30.86 15.05
N LYS A 291 7.30 31.25 15.99
CA LYS A 291 7.84 32.61 16.08
C LYS A 291 8.78 32.92 14.90
N LEU A 292 9.58 31.93 14.49
CA LEU A 292 10.46 32.06 13.32
C LEU A 292 9.63 32.29 12.03
N TRP A 293 8.57 31.53 11.80
CA TRP A 293 7.72 31.71 10.63
C TRP A 293 7.02 33.07 10.62
N ALA A 294 6.54 33.53 11.77
CA ALA A 294 5.92 34.84 11.89
C ALA A 294 6.93 35.97 11.59
N LYS A 295 8.15 35.90 12.12
CA LYS A 295 9.21 36.87 11.85
C LYS A 295 9.59 36.89 10.37
N LEU A 296 9.77 35.74 9.75
CA LEU A 296 10.10 35.63 8.32
C LEU A 296 8.98 36.16 7.42
N HIS A 297 7.73 35.92 7.77
CA HIS A 297 6.59 36.50 7.06
C HIS A 297 6.59 38.03 7.15
N HIS A 298 6.85 38.58 8.35
CA HIS A 298 6.94 40.02 8.55
C HIS A 298 8.10 40.67 7.80
N LEU A 299 9.21 39.94 7.61
CA LEU A 299 10.34 40.36 6.76
C LEU A 299 10.01 40.29 5.25
N GLY A 300 8.79 39.94 4.85
CA GLY A 300 8.34 39.98 3.46
C GLY A 300 8.49 38.66 2.69
N LEU A 301 8.77 37.54 3.37
CA LEU A 301 8.83 36.24 2.69
C LEU A 301 7.46 35.75 2.27
N SER A 302 7.33 35.40 0.98
CA SER A 302 6.09 34.85 0.45
C SER A 302 5.65 33.55 1.17
N PRO A 303 4.33 33.30 1.31
CA PRO A 303 3.80 32.07 1.90
C PRO A 303 4.31 30.79 1.22
N LYS A 304 4.60 30.84 -0.09
CA LYS A 304 5.15 29.72 -0.84
C LYS A 304 6.53 29.30 -0.35
N ILE A 305 7.40 30.26 -0.04
CA ILE A 305 8.75 30.00 0.51
C ILE A 305 8.65 29.49 1.96
N LEU A 306 7.78 30.10 2.76
CA LEU A 306 7.55 29.66 4.15
C LEU A 306 7.05 28.21 4.22
N ASN A 307 6.17 27.80 3.30
CA ASN A 307 5.72 26.42 3.22
C ASN A 307 6.83 25.43 2.86
N ILE A 308 7.82 25.85 2.07
CA ILE A 308 9.02 25.04 1.79
C ILE A 308 9.84 24.87 3.07
N PHE A 309 10.08 25.94 3.83
CA PHE A 309 10.80 25.84 5.10
C PHE A 309 10.08 24.96 6.12
N ARG A 310 8.76 25.14 6.28
CA ARG A 310 7.93 24.27 7.12
C ARG A 310 8.05 22.79 6.71
N SER A 311 8.02 22.51 5.41
CA SER A 311 8.21 21.15 4.92
C SER A 311 9.60 20.63 5.27
N LEU A 312 10.67 21.41 5.11
CA LEU A 312 12.03 20.98 5.46
C LEU A 312 12.10 20.58 6.93
N TYR A 313 11.75 21.49 7.85
CA TYR A 313 11.82 21.23 9.29
C TYR A 313 10.90 20.09 9.75
N ASN A 314 9.75 19.86 9.10
CA ASN A 314 8.84 18.75 9.44
C ASN A 314 9.29 17.37 8.93
N THR A 315 10.20 17.31 7.94
CA THR A 315 10.63 16.04 7.32
C THR A 315 12.07 15.67 7.62
N THR A 316 12.85 16.54 8.26
CA THR A 316 14.25 16.28 8.56
C THR A 316 14.40 15.42 9.82
N ILE A 317 15.01 14.24 9.66
CA ILE A 317 15.54 13.45 10.76
C ILE A 317 17.06 13.65 10.71
N MET A 318 17.64 14.34 11.68
CA MET A 318 19.09 14.41 11.84
C MET A 318 19.55 13.19 12.63
N GLN A 319 20.51 12.44 12.07
CA GLN A 319 21.17 11.32 12.74
C GLN A 319 22.66 11.58 12.76
N VAL A 320 23.30 11.35 13.90
CA VAL A 320 24.74 11.56 14.08
C VAL A 320 25.40 10.19 14.23
N ARG A 321 26.42 9.92 13.41
CA ARG A 321 27.18 8.67 13.50
C ARG A 321 28.26 8.83 14.57
N SER A 322 28.09 8.17 15.70
CA SER A 322 29.12 8.00 16.71
C SER A 322 29.52 6.52 16.73
N ASP A 323 30.83 6.26 16.68
CA ASP A 323 31.44 4.94 16.89
C ASP A 323 30.79 3.80 16.10
N SER A 324 30.64 4.00 14.79
CA SER A 324 30.10 3.01 13.85
C SER A 324 28.61 2.66 14.03
N VAL A 325 27.91 3.35 14.94
CA VAL A 325 26.47 3.23 15.15
C VAL A 325 25.79 4.51 14.64
N LEU A 326 24.80 4.34 13.76
CA LEU A 326 23.91 5.42 13.36
C LEU A 326 22.91 5.67 14.50
N SER A 327 23.02 6.83 15.16
CA SER A 327 22.08 7.29 16.19
C SER A 327 21.15 8.34 15.60
#